data_AF-A0A3B9RSJ4-F1
#
_entry.id   AF-A0A3B9RSJ4-F1
#
_cell.length_a   1.000
_cell.length_b   1.000
_cell.length_c   1.000
_cell.angle_alpha   90.00
_cell.angle_beta   90.00
_cell.angle_gamma   90.00
#
_symmetry.space_group_name_H-M   'P 1'
#
loop_
_entity.id
_entity.type
_entity.pdbx_description
1 polymer ?
#
loop_
_entity_poly.entity_id
_entity_poly.type
_entity_poly.pdbx_seq_one_letter_code
_entity_poly.pdbx_strand_id
1 'polypeptide(L)' 'MFRAVMGGSGMTAETVDFWSKVFELVAATDQWKNDYINKSALDGTYMGAEKFGLYSTENSEQLYQMGKKIGLFE' A
#
# COMPACT_ATOMS: atom_id res chain seq x y z
N MET A 1 -6.47 4.70 6.69
CA MET A 1 -5.01 4.97 6.68
C MET A 1 -4.31 3.66 6.42
N PHE A 2 -3.33 3.61 5.52
CA PHE A 2 -2.62 2.39 5.14
C PHE A 2 -1.13 2.49 5.50
N ARG A 3 -0.45 1.35 5.53
CA ARG A 3 1.02 1.26 5.61
C ARG A 3 1.51 0.60 4.33
N ALA A 4 2.42 1.24 3.60
CA ALA A 4 2.91 0.77 2.31
C ALA A 4 4.41 1.01 2.15
N VAL A 5 5.04 0.21 1.28
CA VAL A 5 6.42 0.41 0.84
C VAL A 5 6.38 1.02 -0.55
N MET A 6 7.09 2.14 -0.73
CA MET A 6 7.11 2.89 -1.99
C MET A 6 8.51 2.90 -2.59
N GLY A 7 8.58 2.67 -3.90
CA GLY A 7 9.79 2.86 -4.69
C GLY A 7 9.95 4.31 -5.16
N GLY A 8 11.18 4.69 -5.51
CA GLY A 8 11.43 5.98 -6.18
C GLY A 8 10.89 5.98 -7.63
N SER A 9 10.53 7.16 -8.14
CA SER A 9 9.91 7.33 -9.47
C SER A 9 10.76 6.86 -10.67
N GLY A 10 12.06 6.62 -10.47
CA GLY A 10 12.99 6.13 -11.49
C GLY A 10 13.38 4.66 -11.36
N MET A 11 12.72 3.86 -10.52
CA MET A 11 13.03 2.43 -10.42
C MET A 11 12.71 1.71 -11.73
N THR A 12 13.61 0.80 -12.14
CA THR A 12 13.39 -0.03 -13.33
C THR A 12 12.27 -1.03 -13.08
N ALA A 13 11.58 -1.45 -14.14
CA ALA A 13 10.53 -2.47 -14.05
C ALA A 13 11.05 -3.79 -13.43
N GLU A 14 12.28 -4.19 -13.74
CA GLU A 14 12.93 -5.35 -13.15
C GLU A 14 13.09 -5.21 -11.63
N THR A 15 13.52 -4.04 -11.16
CA THR A 15 13.70 -3.78 -9.72
C THR A 15 12.35 -3.78 -9.01
N VAL A 16 11.30 -3.23 -9.63
CA VAL A 16 9.93 -3.25 -9.10
C VAL A 16 9.40 -4.69 -9.01
N ASP A 17 9.60 -5.50 -10.05
CA ASP A 17 9.16 -6.90 -10.08
C ASP A 17 9.89 -7.74 -9.02
N PHE A 18 11.21 -7.58 -8.90
CA PHE A 18 12.01 -8.24 -7.88
C PHE A 18 11.46 -7.96 -6.47
N TRP A 19 11.27 -6.69 -6.11
CA TRP A 19 10.79 -6.34 -4.78
C TRP A 19 9.34 -6.74 -4.56
N SER A 20 8.48 -6.65 -5.57
CA SER A 20 7.09 -7.11 -5.48
C SER A 20 7.04 -8.59 -5.10
N LYS A 21 7.85 -9.43 -5.75
CA LYS A 21 7.95 -10.86 -5.41
C LYS A 21 8.46 -11.10 -4.00
N VAL A 22 9.51 -10.38 -3.58
CA VAL A 22 10.05 -10.49 -2.22
C VAL A 22 8.97 -10.14 -1.19
N PHE A 23 8.23 -9.05 -1.38
CA PHE A 23 7.20 -8.63 -0.44
C PHE A 23 5.98 -9.54 -0.42
N GLU A 24 5.60 -10.12 -1.55
CA GLU A 24 4.57 -11.15 -1.61
C GLU A 24 4.94 -12.36 -0.74
N LEU A 25 6.18 -12.85 -0.89
CA LEU A 25 6.69 -13.98 -0.11
C LEU A 25 6.75 -13.66 1.38
N VAL A 26 7.24 -12.48 1.76
CA VAL A 26 7.27 -12.03 3.16
C VAL A 26 5.85 -11.95 3.73
N ALA A 27 4.92 -11.35 3.00
CA ALA A 27 3.53 -11.20 3.43
C ALA A 27 2.81 -12.55 3.60
N ALA A 28 3.26 -13.58 2.88
CA ALA A 28 2.73 -14.93 3.00
C ALA A 28 3.21 -15.68 4.25
N THR A 29 4.31 -15.25 4.89
CA THR A 29 4.89 -15.95 6.07
C THR A 29 3.99 -15.88 7.31
N ASP A 30 4.03 -16.93 8.13
CA ASP A 30 3.32 -16.96 9.42
C ASP A 30 3.87 -15.91 10.39
N GLN A 31 5.18 -15.65 10.34
CA GLN A 31 5.80 -14.61 11.15
C GLN A 31 5.21 -13.24 10.83
N TRP A 32 5.05 -12.89 9.55
CA TRP A 32 4.42 -11.62 9.17
C TRP A 32 2.96 -11.55 9.63
N LYS A 33 2.18 -12.60 9.35
CA LYS A 33 0.75 -12.65 9.69
C LYS A 33 0.51 -12.59 11.19
N ASN A 34 1.24 -13.37 11.97
CA ASN A 34 0.97 -13.50 13.40
C ASN A 34 1.71 -12.46 14.23
N ASP A 35 3.00 -12.25 13.96
CA ASP A 35 3.85 -11.45 14.84
C ASP A 35 3.84 -9.96 14.49
N TYR A 36 3.41 -9.60 13.27
CA TYR A 36 3.23 -8.22 12.87
C TYR A 36 1.76 -7.84 12.70
N ILE A 37 1.02 -8.50 11.80
CA ILE A 37 -0.37 -8.11 11.48
C ILE A 37 -1.30 -8.33 12.67
N ASN A 38 -1.45 -9.57 13.13
CA ASN A 38 -2.38 -9.92 14.21
C ASN A 38 -1.98 -9.25 15.54
N LYS A 39 -0.70 -9.34 15.91
CA LYS A 39 -0.18 -8.72 17.14
C LYS A 39 -0.39 -7.21 17.20
N SER A 40 -0.35 -6.53 16.05
CA SER A 40 -0.55 -5.09 15.97
C SER A 40 -1.99 -4.68 15.64
N ALA A 41 -2.94 -5.62 15.66
CA ALA A 41 -4.35 -5.42 15.31
C ALA A 41 -4.53 -4.71 13.95
N LEU A 42 -3.74 -5.12 12.95
CA LEU A 42 -3.81 -4.59 11.59
C LEU A 42 -4.67 -5.51 10.72
N ASP A 43 -5.20 -4.94 9.63
CA ASP A 43 -5.73 -5.71 8.51
C ASP A 43 -4.64 -5.82 7.43
N GLY A 44 -4.18 -7.04 7.18
CA GLY A 44 -3.04 -7.32 6.32
C GLY A 44 -3.46 -7.92 4.99
N THR A 45 -3.42 -7.12 3.93
CA THR A 45 -3.60 -7.60 2.54
C THR A 45 -2.39 -7.20 1.71
N TYR A 46 -1.73 -8.17 1.09
CA TYR A 46 -0.72 -7.87 0.08
C TYR A 46 -1.40 -7.29 -1.17
N MET A 47 -0.89 -6.16 -1.63
CA MET A 47 -1.33 -5.50 -2.84
C MET A 47 -0.09 -5.20 -3.68
N GLY A 48 0.01 -5.83 -4.85
CA GLY A 48 1.12 -5.59 -5.77
C GLY A 48 1.16 -4.14 -6.27
N ALA A 49 2.31 -3.74 -6.83
CA ALA A 49 2.61 -2.36 -7.19
C ALA A 49 1.55 -1.69 -8.09
N GLU A 50 1.07 -2.38 -9.13
CA GLU A 50 0.04 -1.85 -10.05
C GLU A 50 -1.28 -1.58 -9.32
N LYS A 51 -1.81 -2.60 -8.64
CA LYS A 51 -3.08 -2.49 -7.91
C LYS A 51 -2.99 -1.43 -6.81
N PHE A 52 -1.86 -1.33 -6.13
CA PHE A 52 -1.63 -0.32 -5.10
C PHE A 52 -1.55 1.09 -5.69
N GLY A 53 -0.93 1.27 -6.86
CA GLY A 53 -0.90 2.56 -7.55
C GLY A 53 -2.30 3.08 -7.88
N LEU A 54 -3.17 2.20 -8.37
CA LEU A 54 -4.59 2.53 -8.62
C LEU A 54 -5.31 2.90 -7.32
N TYR A 55 -5.24 2.03 -6.32
CA TYR A 55 -5.87 2.27 -5.01
C TYR A 55 -5.40 3.59 -4.37
N SER A 56 -4.10 3.89 -4.40
CA SER A 56 -3.54 5.11 -3.82
C SER A 56 -4.05 6.35 -4.54
N THR A 57 -4.18 6.31 -5.87
CA THR A 57 -4.70 7.43 -6.67
C THR A 57 -6.18 7.66 -6.37
N GLU A 58 -6.99 6.61 -6.39
CA GLU A 58 -8.43 6.68 -6.10
C GLU A 58 -8.70 7.16 -4.67
N ASN A 59 -7.99 6.61 -3.69
CA ASN A 59 -8.15 6.99 -2.29
C ASN A 59 -7.73 8.45 -2.06
N SER A 60 -6.68 8.93 -2.74
CA SER A 60 -6.25 10.34 -2.65
C SER A 60 -7.30 11.28 -3.22
N GLU A 61 -7.88 10.94 -4.37
CA GLU A 61 -8.97 11.72 -4.98
C GLU A 61 -10.21 11.76 -4.09
N GLN A 62 -10.62 10.61 -3.53
CA GLN A 62 -11.75 10.56 -2.60
C GLN A 62 -11.54 11.41 -1.35
N LEU A 63 -10.34 11.36 -0.76
CA LEU A 63 -9.99 12.19 0.39
C LEU A 63 -10.02 13.68 0.04
N TYR A 64 -9.51 14.05 -1.14
CA TYR A 64 -9.56 15.43 -1.62
C TYR A 64 -11.00 15.92 -1.80
N GLN A 65 -11.85 15.16 -2.47
CA GLN A 65 -13.26 15.51 -2.68
C GLN A 65 -14.04 15.61 -1.37
N MET A 66 -13.78 14.70 -0.43
CA MET A 66 -14.39 14.75 0.89
C MET A 66 -13.94 15.97 1.68
N GLY A 67 -12.67 16.34 1.59
CA GLY A 67 -12.14 17.57 2.16
C GLY A 67 -12.79 18.83 1.57
N LYS A 68 -12.97 18.90 0.25
CA LYS A 68 -13.74 20.00 -0.39
C LYS A 68 -15.17 20.07 0.14
N LYS A 69 -15.86 18.93 0.23
CA LYS A 69 -17.26 18.86 0.70
C LYS A 69 -17.45 19.41 2.11
N ILE A 70 -16.45 19.27 2.99
CA ILE A 70 -16.50 19.75 4.37
C ILE A 70 -15.78 21.09 4.57
N GLY A 71 -15.35 21.75 3.49
CA GLY A 71 -14.70 23.07 3.53
C GLY A 71 -13.25 23.05 4.04
N LEU A 72 -12.59 21.89 3.99
CA LEU A 72 -11.18 21.74 4.37
C LEU A 72 -10.21 22.14 3.24
N PHE A 73 -10.67 22.06 1.99
CA PHE A 73 -9.92 22.47 0.79
C PHE A 73 -10.83 23.34 -0.10
N GLU A 74 -10.26 24.36 -0.75
CA GLU A 74 -10.98 25.23 -1.72
C GLU A 74 -11.18 24.56 -3.09
#